data_AF-A0A9W8D3S1-F1
#
_entry.id   AF-A0A9W8D3S1-F1
#
_cell.length_a   1.000
_cell.length_b   1.000
_cell.length_c   1.000
_cell.angle_alpha   90.00
_cell.angle_beta   90.00
_cell.angle_gamma   90.00
#
_symmetry.space_group_name_H-M   'P 1'
#
loop_
_entity.id
_entity.type
_entity.pdbx_description
1 polymer ?
#
loop_
_entity_poly.entity_id
_entity_poly.type
_entity_poly.pdbx_seq_one_letter_code
_entity_poly.pdbx_strand_id
1 'polypeptide(L)'
;MGSWCSDPSEVNNIFCKCSDNAEIFSGYNTLSAITPIHLTNGSQITLFKWGGLTTLNNPPWADTFTPDFQQNMGSPSVAIFGLLNWDVAYSSRTFFAQEVGKLIDLIEQNYPASTDIIIRTGQYYCCTHDHDAYWKRKFSRLRTEYFNTYIVDAFEDRFATQRKISIWNVAQISKDRPYLFREEQTKSCAPNHVSSDIIDTENQVLINHLCN
;
A
#
# COMPACT_ATOMS: atom_id res chain seq x y z
N MET A 1 -5.22 4.09 18.17
CA MET A 1 -4.38 2.94 17.75
C MET A 1 -5.13 1.69 18.15
N GLY A 2 -5.35 0.76 17.22
CA GLY A 2 -6.13 -0.45 17.48
C GLY A 2 -5.37 -1.44 18.37
N SER A 3 -6.12 -2.27 19.10
CA SER A 3 -5.59 -3.42 19.83
C SER A 3 -5.16 -4.50 18.84
N TRP A 4 -3.99 -5.10 19.06
CA TRP A 4 -3.49 -6.23 18.27
C TRP A 4 -4.22 -7.50 18.67
N CYS A 5 -4.55 -8.33 17.69
CA CYS A 5 -5.23 -9.59 17.92
C CYS A 5 -4.25 -10.73 17.67
N SER A 6 -4.04 -11.53 18.69
CA SER A 6 -2.96 -12.54 18.73
C SER A 6 -3.48 -13.95 18.94
N ASP A 7 -4.75 -14.10 19.31
CA ASP A 7 -5.37 -15.39 19.58
C ASP A 7 -6.44 -15.76 18.52
N PRO A 8 -6.51 -17.01 18.04
CA PRO A 8 -7.56 -17.49 17.15
C PRO A 8 -9.00 -17.23 17.63
N SER A 9 -9.22 -17.16 18.95
CA SER A 9 -10.52 -16.81 19.55
C SER A 9 -10.90 -15.34 19.36
N GLU A 10 -9.93 -14.47 19.10
CA GLU A 10 -10.15 -13.05 18.84
C GLU A 10 -10.51 -12.77 17.37
N VAL A 11 -10.32 -13.73 16.46
CA VAL A 11 -10.56 -13.59 15.00
C VAL A 11 -12.01 -13.20 14.65
N ASN A 12 -12.97 -13.56 15.51
CA ASN A 12 -14.39 -13.20 15.33
C ASN A 12 -14.73 -11.79 15.86
N ASN A 13 -13.82 -11.13 16.57
CA ASN A 13 -14.01 -9.75 16.99
C ASN A 13 -13.86 -8.84 15.76
N ILE A 14 -14.82 -7.96 15.50
CA ILE A 14 -14.80 -7.02 14.36
C ILE A 14 -13.52 -6.16 14.33
N PHE A 15 -12.97 -5.84 15.50
CA PHE A 15 -11.69 -5.14 15.60
C PHE A 15 -10.53 -5.97 15.05
N CYS A 16 -10.53 -7.28 15.28
CA CYS A 16 -9.52 -8.24 14.80
C CYS A 16 -9.75 -8.67 13.36
N LYS A 17 -11.02 -8.76 12.95
CA LYS A 17 -11.42 -9.10 11.59
C LYS A 17 -10.98 -8.03 10.59
N CYS A 18 -10.66 -6.81 11.01
CA CYS A 18 -10.43 -5.68 10.09
C CYS A 18 -9.21 -4.82 10.45
N SER A 19 -8.44 -5.18 11.49
CA SER A 19 -7.21 -4.49 11.83
C SER A 19 -6.06 -4.96 10.95
N ASP A 20 -5.15 -4.04 10.67
CA ASP A 20 -3.88 -4.35 10.03
C ASP A 20 -3.12 -5.30 10.96
N ASN A 21 -3.14 -6.60 10.65
CA ASN A 21 -2.31 -7.58 11.33
C ASN A 21 -0.86 -7.33 10.93
N ALA A 22 -0.15 -6.51 11.71
CA ALA A 22 1.30 -6.50 11.67
C ALA A 22 1.79 -7.52 12.70
N GLU A 23 2.49 -8.54 12.23
CA GLU A 23 3.25 -9.41 13.12
C GLU A 23 4.26 -8.55 13.90
N ILE A 24 4.21 -8.59 15.23
CA ILE A 24 5.19 -7.89 16.06
C ILE A 24 6.45 -8.74 16.08
N PHE A 25 7.46 -8.35 15.31
CA PHE A 25 8.80 -8.92 15.37
C PHE A 25 9.79 -7.94 16.03
N SER A 26 10.86 -8.48 16.59
CA SER A 26 11.88 -7.70 17.31
C SER A 26 12.48 -6.63 16.39
N GLY A 27 12.44 -5.36 16.81
CA GLY A 27 12.91 -4.21 16.02
C GLY A 27 11.82 -3.48 15.24
N TYR A 28 10.58 -4.00 15.17
CA TYR A 28 9.47 -3.28 14.55
C TYR A 28 9.01 -2.10 15.43
N ASN A 29 9.30 -0.87 14.98
CA ASN A 29 8.82 0.35 15.61
C ASN A 29 7.74 0.99 14.73
N THR A 30 6.48 0.93 15.17
CA THR A 30 5.33 1.50 14.43
C THR A 30 5.37 3.01 14.29
N LEU A 31 6.22 3.70 15.08
CA LEU A 31 6.45 5.13 15.03
C LEU A 31 7.61 5.51 14.09
N SER A 32 8.46 4.55 13.70
CA SER A 32 9.53 4.80 12.75
C SER A 32 8.96 4.86 11.33
N ALA A 33 9.32 5.91 10.58
CA ALA A 33 8.99 6.00 9.16
C ALA A 33 9.75 4.96 8.33
N ILE A 34 11.00 4.67 8.70
CA ILE A 34 11.86 3.67 8.06
C ILE A 34 12.21 2.58 9.08
N THR A 35 11.99 1.32 8.72
CA THR A 35 12.34 0.16 9.55
C THR A 35 13.06 -0.89 8.69
N PRO A 36 14.39 -1.03 8.82
CA PRO A 36 15.12 -2.14 8.21
C PRO A 36 14.91 -3.44 9.00
N ILE A 37 14.74 -4.54 8.27
CA ILE A 37 14.56 -5.89 8.79
C ILE A 37 15.64 -6.76 8.15
N HIS A 38 16.61 -7.18 8.95
CA HIS A 38 17.70 -8.03 8.49
C HIS A 38 17.33 -9.50 8.65
N LEU A 39 17.43 -10.25 7.55
CA LEU A 39 17.18 -11.69 7.53
C LEU A 39 18.50 -12.45 7.72
N THR A 40 18.40 -13.66 8.26
CA THR A 40 19.57 -14.50 8.61
C THR A 40 20.41 -14.93 7.40
N ASN A 41 19.83 -14.91 6.21
CA ASN A 41 20.48 -15.22 4.94
C ASN A 41 21.19 -14.01 4.29
N GLY A 42 21.25 -12.86 4.98
CA GLY A 42 21.86 -11.64 4.47
C GLY A 42 20.94 -10.78 3.59
N SER A 43 19.70 -11.20 3.36
CA SER A 43 18.68 -10.34 2.73
C SER A 43 18.19 -9.26 3.70
N GLN A 44 17.68 -8.15 3.15
CA GLN A 44 17.10 -7.06 3.93
C GLN A 44 15.77 -6.64 3.33
N ILE A 45 14.78 -6.41 4.20
CA ILE A 45 13.53 -5.75 3.85
C ILE A 45 13.56 -4.38 4.53
N THR A 46 13.39 -3.31 3.77
CA THR A 46 13.25 -1.96 4.33
C THR A 46 11.81 -1.50 4.15
N LEU A 47 11.09 -1.36 5.25
CA LEU A 47 9.75 -0.78 5.24
C LEU A 47 9.87 0.75 5.31
N PHE A 48 9.24 1.44 4.36
CA PHE A 48 8.97 2.87 4.45
C PHE A 48 7.47 3.12 4.56
N LYS A 49 7.01 3.65 5.69
CA LYS A 49 5.61 3.94 5.95
C LYS A 49 5.34 5.44 5.81
N TRP A 50 4.39 5.78 4.94
CA TRP A 50 3.97 7.16 4.72
C TRP A 50 2.47 7.30 4.43
N GLY A 51 1.86 8.42 4.84
CA GLY A 51 0.41 8.68 4.71
C GLY A 51 -0.02 9.15 3.31
N GLY A 52 0.42 8.42 2.27
CA GLY A 52 0.18 8.73 0.86
C GLY A 52 0.95 9.96 0.35
N LEU A 53 0.85 10.21 -0.95
CA LEU A 53 1.40 11.38 -1.63
C LEU A 53 0.50 12.60 -1.41
N THR A 54 0.32 12.98 -0.15
CA THR A 54 -0.60 14.02 0.29
C THR A 54 0.14 15.13 1.04
N THR A 55 -0.47 16.31 1.11
CA THR A 55 0.01 17.43 1.95
C THR A 55 -0.40 17.30 3.42
N LEU A 56 -1.12 16.24 3.80
CA LEU A 56 -1.58 16.02 5.18
C LEU A 56 -0.48 15.40 6.06
N ASN A 57 0.59 14.92 5.45
CA ASN A 57 1.74 14.40 6.17
C ASN A 57 2.52 15.54 6.85
N ASN A 58 3.11 15.25 8.00
CA ASN A 58 4.04 16.14 8.68
C ASN A 58 5.35 15.38 9.01
N PRO A 59 6.47 15.66 8.31
CA PRO A 59 6.61 16.61 7.20
C PRO A 59 5.86 16.17 5.92
N PRO A 60 5.74 17.00 4.88
CA PRO A 60 5.24 16.59 3.57
C PRO A 60 6.06 15.45 2.95
N TRP A 61 5.41 14.60 2.13
CA TRP A 61 6.07 13.41 1.55
C TRP A 61 7.27 13.75 0.65
N ALA A 62 7.19 14.84 -0.09
CA ALA A 62 8.26 15.30 -0.98
C ALA A 62 9.56 15.63 -0.22
N ASP A 63 9.46 16.00 1.06
CA ASP A 63 10.60 16.35 1.90
C ASP A 63 11.27 15.11 2.51
N THR A 64 10.72 13.91 2.27
CA THR A 64 11.20 12.67 2.89
C THR A 64 12.36 12.03 2.15
N PHE A 65 12.52 12.34 0.85
CA PHE A 65 13.56 11.75 0.00
C PHE A 65 14.89 12.50 0.12
N THR A 66 15.44 12.51 1.34
CA THR A 66 16.74 13.11 1.66
C THR A 66 17.91 12.16 1.34
N PRO A 67 19.17 12.64 1.35
CA PRO A 67 20.34 11.75 1.27
C PRO A 67 20.34 10.65 2.34
N ASP A 68 19.90 10.96 3.57
CA ASP A 68 19.77 9.98 4.66
C ASP A 68 18.72 8.92 4.34
N PHE A 69 17.61 9.30 3.70
CA PHE A 69 16.62 8.34 3.23
C PHE A 69 17.23 7.37 2.22
N GLN A 70 17.99 7.88 1.24
CA GLN A 70 18.66 7.04 0.24
C GLN A 70 19.66 6.08 0.88
N GLN A 71 20.45 6.55 1.85
CA GLN A 71 21.38 5.70 2.59
C GLN A 71 20.68 4.56 3.31
N ASN A 72 19.53 4.82 3.93
CA ASN A 72 18.76 3.82 4.67
C ASN A 72 17.99 2.85 3.75
N MET A 73 17.53 3.33 2.59
CA MET A 73 16.84 2.48 1.60
C MET A 73 17.80 1.62 0.79
N GLY A 74 19.06 2.04 0.64
CA GLY A 74 20.08 1.32 -0.10
C GLY A 74 19.76 1.19 -1.59
N SER A 75 20.23 0.10 -2.21
CA SER A 75 19.96 -0.24 -3.61
C SER A 75 19.09 -1.50 -3.69
N PRO A 76 17.76 -1.36 -3.66
CA PRO A 76 16.87 -2.51 -3.62
C PRO A 76 16.94 -3.33 -4.92
N SER A 77 16.84 -4.65 -4.81
CA SER A 77 16.60 -5.51 -5.99
C SER A 77 15.13 -5.47 -6.42
N VAL A 78 14.22 -5.25 -5.47
CA VAL A 78 12.78 -5.12 -5.69
C VAL A 78 12.26 -3.94 -4.87
N ALA A 79 11.49 -3.06 -5.49
CA ALA A 79 10.79 -1.95 -4.84
C ALA A 79 9.27 -2.13 -4.95
N ILE A 80 8.57 -2.16 -3.82
CA ILE A 80 7.11 -2.34 -3.77
C ILE A 80 6.45 -1.00 -3.39
N PHE A 81 5.56 -0.50 -4.24
CA PHE A 81 4.80 0.72 -4.01
C PHE A 81 3.35 0.39 -3.69
N GLY A 82 3.01 0.45 -2.40
CA GLY A 82 1.63 0.34 -1.90
C GLY A 82 1.06 1.71 -1.55
N LEU A 83 0.63 2.43 -2.58
CA LEU A 83 0.05 3.77 -2.45
C LEU A 83 -1.49 3.68 -2.55
N LEU A 84 -2.18 4.82 -2.59
CA LEU A 84 -3.58 5.00 -2.99
C LEU A 84 -4.64 5.10 -1.89
N ASN A 85 -4.55 4.36 -0.78
CA ASN A 85 -5.63 4.42 0.23
C ASN A 85 -5.84 5.83 0.79
N TRP A 86 -4.74 6.52 1.16
CA TRP A 86 -4.78 7.91 1.62
C TRP A 86 -4.96 8.91 0.46
N ASP A 87 -4.34 8.64 -0.68
CA ASP A 87 -4.42 9.51 -1.86
C ASP A 87 -5.84 9.64 -2.41
N VAL A 88 -6.55 8.50 -2.51
CA VAL A 88 -7.96 8.48 -2.91
C VAL A 88 -8.80 9.24 -1.91
N ALA A 89 -8.55 9.07 -0.61
CA ALA A 89 -9.30 9.73 0.46
C ALA A 89 -9.21 11.26 0.39
N TYR A 90 -8.00 11.79 0.21
CA TYR A 90 -7.70 13.19 0.54
C TYR A 90 -7.25 14.06 -0.64
N SER A 91 -6.69 13.48 -1.70
CA SER A 91 -6.12 14.27 -2.80
C SER A 91 -7.15 14.61 -3.88
N SER A 92 -6.83 15.52 -4.80
CA SER A 92 -7.50 15.57 -6.10
C SER A 92 -6.76 14.66 -7.08
N ARG A 93 -7.40 14.31 -8.21
CA ARG A 93 -6.70 13.56 -9.26
C ARG A 93 -5.50 14.34 -9.79
N THR A 94 -5.68 15.64 -10.08
CA THR A 94 -4.61 16.49 -10.64
C THR A 94 -3.42 16.57 -9.68
N PHE A 95 -3.69 16.72 -8.39
CA PHE A 95 -2.64 16.75 -7.37
C PHE A 95 -1.93 15.40 -7.31
N PHE A 96 -2.68 14.30 -7.20
CA PHE A 96 -2.12 12.95 -7.18
C PHE A 96 -1.24 12.67 -8.41
N ALA A 97 -1.69 13.08 -9.60
CA ALA A 97 -0.94 12.92 -10.84
C ALA A 97 0.41 13.64 -10.83
N GLN A 98 0.45 14.87 -10.31
CA GLN A 98 1.69 15.64 -10.15
C GLN A 98 2.63 14.97 -9.16
N GLU A 99 2.12 14.52 -8.01
CA GLU A 99 2.94 13.89 -6.98
C GLU A 99 3.47 12.51 -7.41
N VAL A 100 2.68 11.72 -8.16
CA VAL A 100 3.16 10.48 -8.78
C VAL A 100 4.31 10.76 -9.76
N GLY A 101 4.23 11.83 -10.55
CA GLY A 101 5.32 12.24 -11.44
C GLY A 101 6.62 12.49 -10.67
N LYS A 102 6.54 13.25 -9.57
CA LYS A 102 7.70 13.48 -8.69
C LYS A 102 8.26 12.19 -8.11
N LEU A 103 7.39 11.27 -7.68
CA LEU A 103 7.81 9.98 -7.13
C LEU A 103 8.56 9.17 -8.19
N ILE A 104 8.03 9.13 -9.41
CA ILE A 104 8.64 8.44 -10.54
C ILE A 104 10.03 9.01 -10.83
N ASP A 105 10.18 10.34 -10.86
CA ASP A 105 11.49 10.99 -11.07
C ASP A 105 12.49 10.62 -9.96
N LEU A 106 12.02 10.58 -8.70
CA LEU A 106 12.84 10.16 -7.57
C LEU A 106 13.27 8.69 -7.67
N ILE A 107 12.39 7.80 -8.13
CA ILE A 107 12.72 6.38 -8.34
C ILE A 107 13.79 6.25 -9.43
N GLU A 108 13.63 6.97 -10.55
CA GLU A 108 14.58 6.92 -11.66
C GLU A 108 15.98 7.39 -11.22
N GLN A 109 16.03 8.47 -10.43
CA GLN A 109 17.29 9.05 -9.96
C GLN A 109 18.01 8.18 -8.93
N ASN A 110 17.27 7.46 -8.09
CA ASN A 110 17.84 6.84 -6.89
C ASN A 110 17.93 5.32 -6.96
N TYR A 111 17.08 4.66 -7.74
CA TYR A 111 17.09 3.20 -7.83
C TYR A 111 17.79 2.75 -9.10
N PRO A 112 18.71 1.76 -9.02
CA PRO A 112 19.35 1.18 -10.19
C PRO A 112 18.32 0.70 -11.22
N ALA A 113 18.66 0.76 -12.51
CA ALA A 113 17.80 0.24 -13.58
C ALA A 113 17.50 -1.27 -13.43
N SER A 114 18.34 -2.01 -12.70
CA SER A 114 18.11 -3.42 -12.35
C SER A 114 17.09 -3.64 -11.23
N THR A 115 16.48 -2.59 -10.69
CA THR A 115 15.46 -2.71 -9.64
C THR A 115 14.13 -3.08 -10.27
N ASP A 116 13.58 -4.23 -9.91
CA ASP A 116 12.22 -4.62 -10.26
C ASP A 116 11.21 -3.79 -9.47
N ILE A 117 10.12 -3.38 -10.11
CA ILE A 117 9.08 -2.57 -9.47
C ILE A 117 7.78 -3.36 -9.39
N ILE A 118 7.21 -3.42 -8.18
CA ILE A 118 5.89 -4.00 -7.93
C ILE A 118 4.95 -2.88 -7.50
N ILE A 119 3.85 -2.72 -8.22
CA ILE A 119 2.79 -1.76 -7.88
C ILE A 119 1.67 -2.53 -7.19
N ARG A 120 1.41 -2.21 -5.91
CA ARG A 120 0.23 -2.71 -5.20
C ARG A 120 -0.91 -1.74 -5.40
N THR A 121 -2.01 -2.20 -5.98
CA THR A 121 -3.23 -1.37 -6.12
C THR A 121 -3.81 -1.02 -4.75
N GLY A 122 -4.63 0.03 -4.68
CA GLY A 122 -5.44 0.33 -3.51
C GLY A 122 -6.49 -0.74 -3.29
N GLN A 123 -7.05 -0.82 -2.08
CA GLN A 123 -8.08 -1.81 -1.80
C GLN A 123 -9.34 -1.56 -2.66
N TYR A 124 -10.01 -2.64 -3.05
CA TYR A 124 -11.30 -2.50 -3.72
C TYR A 124 -12.33 -1.82 -2.81
N TYR A 125 -12.90 -0.73 -3.29
CA TYR A 125 -14.00 -0.03 -2.62
C TYR A 125 -15.33 -0.46 -3.24
N CYS A 126 -16.09 -1.31 -2.54
CA CYS A 126 -17.31 -1.85 -3.13
C CYS A 126 -18.57 -1.05 -2.83
N CYS A 127 -18.81 -0.65 -1.58
CA CYS A 127 -20.22 -0.48 -1.21
C CYS A 127 -20.48 0.43 0.00
N THR A 128 -19.47 0.99 0.66
CA THR A 128 -19.69 1.81 1.86
C THR A 128 -20.07 3.25 1.51
N HIS A 129 -20.79 3.90 2.42
CA HIS A 129 -20.64 5.33 2.64
C HIS A 129 -19.49 5.52 3.62
N ASP A 130 -18.62 6.49 3.38
CA ASP A 130 -17.63 6.87 4.39
C ASP A 130 -18.37 7.37 5.64
N HIS A 131 -18.25 6.62 6.73
CA HIS A 131 -18.86 6.97 8.02
C HIS A 131 -18.03 7.99 8.80
N ASP A 132 -16.86 8.40 8.29
CA ASP A 132 -16.02 9.40 8.93
C ASP A 132 -16.57 10.82 8.74
N ALA A 133 -17.33 11.26 9.74
CA ALA A 133 -17.91 12.60 9.77
C ALA A 133 -16.87 13.73 9.92
N TYR A 134 -15.65 13.42 10.39
CA TYR A 134 -14.64 14.41 10.73
C TYR A 134 -13.69 14.68 9.57
N TRP A 135 -13.24 13.61 8.89
CA TRP A 135 -12.18 13.68 7.89
C TRP A 135 -12.70 13.84 6.46
N LYS A 136 -14.02 13.76 6.23
CA LYS A 136 -14.70 14.00 4.94
C LYS A 136 -14.00 13.31 3.76
N ARG A 137 -13.65 12.03 3.90
CA ARG A 137 -12.84 11.33 2.91
C ARG A 137 -13.69 11.08 1.66
N LYS A 138 -13.03 11.11 0.51
CA LYS A 138 -13.68 11.05 -0.79
C LYS A 138 -13.51 9.66 -1.39
N PHE A 139 -14.21 8.67 -0.85
CA PHE A 139 -14.18 7.33 -1.42
C PHE A 139 -15.34 7.08 -2.39
N SER A 140 -15.02 6.49 -3.53
CA SER A 140 -16.00 5.85 -4.41
C SER A 140 -15.30 4.80 -5.25
N ARG A 141 -16.05 3.78 -5.68
CA ARG A 141 -15.52 2.69 -6.51
C ARG A 141 -14.80 3.23 -7.75
N LEU A 142 -15.47 4.11 -8.50
CA LEU A 142 -14.92 4.69 -9.73
C LEU A 142 -13.67 5.52 -9.47
N ARG A 143 -13.61 6.21 -8.33
CA ARG A 143 -12.44 7.02 -7.98
C ARG A 143 -11.24 6.15 -7.64
N THR A 144 -11.42 5.09 -6.85
CA THR A 144 -10.35 4.13 -6.56
C THR A 144 -9.86 3.46 -7.85
N GLU A 145 -10.78 3.03 -8.71
CA GLU A 145 -10.45 2.46 -10.03
C GLU A 145 -9.63 3.43 -10.87
N TYR A 146 -10.03 4.71 -10.91
CA TYR A 146 -9.30 5.74 -11.62
C TYR A 146 -7.86 5.94 -11.11
N PHE A 147 -7.67 5.98 -9.79
CA PHE A 147 -6.36 6.17 -9.18
C PHE A 147 -5.47 4.94 -9.37
N ASN A 148 -6.04 3.73 -9.26
CA ASN A 148 -5.37 2.47 -9.56
C ASN A 148 -4.84 2.44 -11.01
N THR A 149 -5.71 2.71 -11.98
CA THR A 149 -5.31 2.75 -13.40
C THR A 149 -4.23 3.80 -13.62
N TYR A 150 -4.39 5.01 -13.11
CA TYR A 150 -3.42 6.08 -13.33
C TYR A 150 -2.01 5.74 -12.82
N ILE A 151 -1.87 5.20 -11.61
CA ILE A 151 -0.52 4.89 -11.10
C ILE A 151 0.13 3.75 -11.88
N VAL A 152 -0.65 2.74 -12.29
CA VAL A 152 -0.15 1.63 -13.11
C VAL A 152 0.34 2.16 -14.45
N ASP A 153 -0.52 2.88 -15.17
CA ASP A 153 -0.20 3.45 -16.49
C ASP A 153 1.04 4.35 -16.42
N ALA A 154 1.11 5.23 -15.41
CA ALA A 154 2.25 6.16 -15.26
C ALA A 154 3.59 5.45 -15.03
N PHE A 155 3.60 4.36 -14.26
CA PHE A 155 4.80 3.58 -14.04
C PHE A 155 5.18 2.73 -15.25
N GLU A 156 4.20 2.10 -15.90
CA GLU A 156 4.43 1.32 -17.12
C GLU A 156 4.98 2.21 -18.25
N ASP A 157 4.35 3.37 -18.48
CA ASP A 157 4.80 4.35 -19.47
C ASP A 157 6.24 4.80 -19.23
N ARG A 158 6.64 4.98 -17.96
CA ARG A 158 7.99 5.44 -17.63
C ARG A 158 9.05 4.33 -17.71
N PHE A 159 8.73 3.15 -17.19
CA PHE A 159 9.75 2.17 -16.82
C PHE A 159 9.68 0.84 -17.57
N ALA A 160 8.59 0.51 -18.27
CA ALA A 160 8.40 -0.83 -18.84
C ALA A 160 9.48 -1.25 -19.86
N THR A 161 10.16 -0.28 -20.49
CA THR A 161 11.27 -0.56 -21.43
C THR A 161 12.62 -0.79 -20.76
N GLN A 162 12.76 -0.41 -19.48
CA GLN A 162 14.03 -0.40 -18.75
C GLN A 162 14.04 -1.32 -17.53
N ARG A 163 12.86 -1.64 -16.99
CA ARG A 163 12.68 -2.36 -15.72
C ARG A 163 11.54 -3.36 -15.85
N LYS A 164 11.62 -4.46 -15.09
CA LYS A 164 10.47 -5.34 -14.90
C LYS A 164 9.45 -4.63 -14.02
N ILE A 165 8.25 -4.44 -14.56
CA ILE A 165 7.10 -3.90 -13.82
C ILE A 165 6.08 -5.00 -13.62
N SER A 166 5.60 -5.12 -12.39
CA SER A 166 4.62 -6.12 -11.99
C SER A 166 3.51 -5.51 -11.17
N ILE A 167 2.30 -6.04 -11.33
CA ILE A 167 1.12 -5.52 -10.63
C ILE A 167 0.65 -6.54 -9.59
N TRP A 168 0.72 -6.14 -8.33
CA TRP A 168 0.05 -6.84 -7.23
C TRP A 168 -1.37 -6.29 -7.08
N ASN A 169 -2.29 -6.82 -7.90
CA ASN A 169 -3.65 -6.31 -8.04
C ASN A 169 -4.61 -6.81 -6.94
N VAL A 170 -4.44 -6.28 -5.73
CA VAL A 170 -5.31 -6.59 -4.58
C VAL A 170 -6.76 -6.13 -4.77
N ALA A 171 -6.98 -5.10 -5.59
CA ALA A 171 -8.32 -4.63 -5.92
C ALA A 171 -9.12 -5.71 -6.67
N GLN A 172 -8.48 -6.38 -7.63
CA GLN A 172 -9.11 -7.42 -8.43
C GLN A 172 -9.47 -8.65 -7.58
N ILE A 173 -8.57 -9.06 -6.67
CA ILE A 173 -8.81 -10.17 -5.72
C ILE A 173 -10.11 -9.95 -4.93
N SER A 174 -10.32 -8.73 -4.44
CA SER A 174 -11.56 -8.38 -3.72
C SER A 174 -12.76 -8.22 -4.66
N LYS A 175 -12.58 -7.64 -5.85
CA LYS A 175 -13.64 -7.40 -6.83
C LYS A 175 -14.29 -8.68 -7.33
N ASP A 176 -13.49 -9.74 -7.52
CA ASP A 176 -13.94 -11.03 -8.06
C ASP A 176 -14.68 -11.89 -7.04
N ARG A 177 -14.68 -11.50 -5.75
CA ARG A 177 -15.47 -12.21 -4.74
C ARG A 177 -16.98 -12.01 -4.96
N PRO A 178 -17.82 -13.01 -4.60
CA PRO A 178 -19.27 -12.88 -4.67
C PRO A 178 -19.77 -11.62 -3.95
N TYR A 179 -20.83 -11.00 -4.49
CA TYR A 179 -21.37 -9.75 -3.95
C TYR A 179 -21.66 -9.81 -2.45
N LEU A 180 -22.29 -10.89 -1.98
CA LEU A 180 -22.63 -11.07 -0.55
C LEU A 180 -21.40 -11.04 0.36
N PHE A 181 -20.29 -11.60 -0.11
CA PHE A 181 -19.03 -11.57 0.63
C PHE A 181 -18.47 -10.13 0.73
N ARG A 182 -18.50 -9.40 -0.39
CA ARG A 182 -18.06 -8.00 -0.45
C ARG A 182 -18.94 -7.08 0.41
N GLU A 183 -20.24 -7.37 0.47
CA GLU A 183 -21.20 -6.68 1.33
C GLU A 183 -20.92 -6.95 2.83
N GLU A 184 -20.68 -8.21 3.21
CA GLU A 184 -20.34 -8.57 4.58
C GLU A 184 -19.05 -7.87 5.05
N GLN A 185 -18.04 -7.86 4.18
CA GLN A 185 -16.78 -7.18 4.43
C GLN A 185 -16.97 -5.67 4.62
N THR A 186 -17.82 -5.04 3.81
CA THR A 186 -18.20 -3.62 3.91
C THR A 186 -18.90 -3.29 5.23
N LYS A 187 -19.69 -4.23 5.77
CA LYS A 187 -20.33 -4.07 7.09
C LYS A 187 -19.36 -4.29 8.25
N SER A 188 -18.35 -5.12 8.04
CA SER A 188 -17.41 -5.53 9.08
C SER A 188 -16.23 -4.55 9.19
N CYS A 189 -15.72 -4.05 8.07
CA CYS A 189 -14.48 -3.30 7.99
C CYS A 189 -14.70 -1.85 7.57
N ALA A 190 -13.89 -0.94 8.11
CA ALA A 190 -13.85 0.44 7.68
C ALA A 190 -13.45 0.55 6.18
N PRO A 191 -13.82 1.64 5.48
CA PRO A 191 -13.34 1.94 4.14
C PRO A 191 -11.84 1.68 3.98
N ASN A 192 -11.47 0.92 2.93
CA ASN A 192 -10.10 0.48 2.60
C ASN A 192 -9.43 -0.51 3.56
N HIS A 193 -10.16 -1.08 4.50
CA HIS A 193 -9.70 -2.21 5.31
C HIS A 193 -10.36 -3.51 4.85
N VAL A 194 -9.68 -4.62 5.04
CA VAL A 194 -10.14 -5.96 4.68
C VAL A 194 -9.84 -6.95 5.77
N SER A 195 -10.44 -8.12 5.68
CA SER A 195 -10.18 -9.19 6.61
C SER A 195 -8.86 -9.89 6.39
N SER A 196 -8.35 -10.46 7.48
CA SER A 196 -7.03 -11.11 7.51
C SER A 196 -6.89 -12.22 6.47
N ASP A 197 -7.95 -13.01 6.24
CA ASP A 197 -7.98 -14.05 5.22
C ASP A 197 -7.75 -13.50 3.80
N ILE A 198 -8.20 -12.26 3.55
CA ILE A 198 -7.99 -11.57 2.28
C ILE A 198 -6.54 -11.12 2.21
N ILE A 199 -5.98 -10.53 3.28
CA ILE A 199 -4.57 -10.15 3.35
C ILE A 199 -3.66 -11.36 3.12
N ASP A 200 -3.94 -12.51 3.72
CA ASP A 200 -3.15 -13.73 3.53
C ASP A 200 -3.19 -14.19 2.06
N THR A 201 -4.36 -14.12 1.44
CA THR A 201 -4.52 -14.40 0.00
C THR A 201 -3.72 -13.42 -0.85
N GLU A 202 -3.80 -12.12 -0.55
CA GLU A 202 -3.04 -11.06 -1.22
C GLU A 202 -1.53 -11.32 -1.09
N ASN A 203 -1.05 -11.63 0.11
CA ASN A 203 0.36 -11.92 0.39
C ASN A 203 0.86 -13.17 -0.32
N GLN A 204 0.04 -14.22 -0.44
CA GLN A 204 0.42 -15.41 -1.21
C GLN A 204 0.66 -15.07 -2.69
N VAL A 205 -0.14 -14.17 -3.28
CA VAL A 205 0.07 -13.70 -4.65
C VAL A 205 1.40 -12.94 -4.76
N LEU A 206 1.72 -12.09 -3.78
CA LEU A 206 3.00 -11.39 -3.74
C LEU A 206 4.18 -12.37 -3.62
N ILE A 207 4.12 -13.33 -2.70
CA ILE A 207 5.18 -14.32 -2.48
C ILE A 207 5.42 -15.12 -3.76
N ASN A 208 4.35 -15.58 -4.41
CA ASN A 208 4.46 -16.28 -5.69
C ASN A 208 5.14 -15.40 -6.75
N HIS A 209 4.92 -14.09 -6.72
CA HIS A 209 5.58 -13.17 -7.64
C HIS A 209 7.07 -12.97 -7.31
N LEU A 210 7.44 -12.94 -6.03
CA LEU A 210 8.84 -12.78 -5.61
C LEU A 210 9.70 -14.04 -5.86
N CYS A 211 9.06 -15.21 -5.90
CA CYS A 211 9.75 -16.48 -6.12
C CYS A 211 9.88 -16.91 -7.60
N ASN A 212 9.15 -16.27 -8.54
CA ASN A 212 9.10 -16.64 -9.96
C ASN A 212 9.53 -15.50 -10.88
#